data_AF-A0A933DQD4-F1
#
_entry.id   AF-A0A933DQD4-F1
#
_cell.length_a   1.000
_cell.length_b   1.000
_cell.length_c   1.000
_cell.angle_alpha   90.00
_cell.angle_beta   90.00
_cell.angle_gamma   90.00
#
_symmetry.space_group_name_H-M   'P 1'
#
loop_
_entity.id
_entity.type
_entity.pdbx_description
1 polymer ?
#
loop_
_entity_poly.entity_id
_entity_poly.type
_entity_poly.pdbx_seq_one_letter_code
_entity_poly.pdbx_strand_id
1 'polypeptide(L)'
;MKRAQRTPHNPYLSLVVVGRNDNYGEGFLDRFQIFLNNQFYLWEKYALNAELIIVEWNPPANQPKLKNVLAWPRQLPYGSVRIVEVPPAVHRTVPHGDRQYFFEYFGKNVGARRARGEYVLCTNPDLVYSSELVGYFGSRRLDEHSVYRVDRHDLPKDAIPRALSPEEQLAFCADNFRYVHNNYGAMFVRGEYWFGARNARRMLTYLRNRARFFPHPPPYMNAAGDFFLMHKKWWDFFGGYPEVNHYAYPDALCFMALAAGLTQKIFPYPIYHQDHERGGVESGRPRSDFERNKPFYLKMLRAKKPWLPSGEDWGLAKEALPEEVIF
;
A
#
# COMPACT_ATOMS: atom_id res chain seq x y z
N MET A 1 28.97 -3.68 21.54
CA MET A 1 28.17 -2.62 20.90
C MET A 1 26.86 -2.47 21.66
N LYS A 2 26.67 -1.34 22.36
CA LYS A 2 25.45 -1.09 23.15
C LYS A 2 24.29 -0.86 22.19
N ARG A 3 23.28 -1.74 22.21
CA ARG A 3 21.98 -1.48 21.57
C ARG A 3 21.45 -0.16 22.13
N ALA A 4 21.21 0.83 21.27
CA ALA A 4 20.48 2.02 21.65
C ALA A 4 19.14 1.58 22.27
N GLN A 5 18.90 1.97 23.51
CA GLN A 5 17.59 1.84 24.14
C GLN A 5 16.62 2.70 23.33
N ARG A 6 15.85 2.07 22.44
CA ARG A 6 14.78 2.71 21.67
C ARG A 6 13.67 3.09 22.63
N THR A 7 13.27 4.36 22.60
CA THR A 7 12.23 4.95 23.45
C THR A 7 10.89 4.22 23.29
N PRO A 8 10.08 4.05 24.36
CA PRO A 8 8.89 3.19 24.35
C PRO A 8 7.66 3.77 23.60
N HIS A 9 7.73 4.97 23.01
CA HIS A 9 6.53 5.72 22.60
C HIS A 9 6.19 5.71 21.10
N ASN A 10 7.10 5.32 20.20
CA ASN A 10 6.82 5.35 18.76
C ASN A 10 6.33 3.97 18.26
N PRO A 11 5.30 3.93 17.40
CA PRO A 11 4.83 2.68 16.81
C PRO A 11 5.94 2.00 16.02
N TYR A 12 5.91 0.67 15.93
CA TYR A 12 6.86 -0.03 15.08
C TYR A 12 6.48 0.11 13.60
N LEU A 13 5.18 0.08 13.30
CA LEU A 13 4.66 0.12 11.95
C LEU A 13 3.55 1.18 11.82
N SER A 14 3.65 2.05 10.82
CA SER A 14 2.56 2.92 10.39
C SER A 14 1.91 2.36 9.14
N LEU A 15 0.62 2.07 9.19
CA LEU A 15 -0.19 1.74 8.03
C LEU A 15 -0.83 3.02 7.52
N VAL A 16 -0.63 3.33 6.25
CA VAL A 16 -1.20 4.49 5.59
C VAL A 16 -2.18 4.02 4.54
N VAL A 17 -3.45 4.37 4.72
CA VAL A 17 -4.54 4.13 3.78
C VAL A 17 -5.19 5.46 3.38
N VAL A 18 -5.79 5.48 2.20
CA VAL A 18 -6.46 6.68 1.67
C VAL A 18 -7.86 6.29 1.24
N GLY A 19 -8.84 7.11 1.58
CA GLY A 19 -10.22 6.86 1.24
C GLY A 19 -11.08 8.09 1.42
N ARG A 20 -12.35 7.97 1.09
CA ARG A 20 -13.42 8.92 1.43
C ARG A 20 -14.76 8.21 1.36
N ASN A 21 -15.77 8.74 2.03
CA ASN A 21 -17.11 8.17 1.98
C ASN A 21 -17.84 8.55 0.68
N ASP A 22 -17.47 7.94 -0.44
CA ASP A 22 -18.10 8.14 -1.76
C ASP A 22 -18.54 6.83 -2.43
N ASN A 23 -18.52 5.73 -1.67
CA ASN A 23 -18.83 4.38 -2.14
C ASN A 23 -17.96 3.92 -3.34
N TYR A 24 -16.70 4.37 -3.42
CA TYR A 24 -15.77 4.00 -4.48
C TYR A 24 -15.70 2.48 -4.73
N GLY A 25 -15.99 2.07 -5.96
CA GLY A 25 -15.97 0.66 -6.36
C GLY A 25 -17.04 -0.19 -5.67
N GLU A 26 -18.17 0.40 -5.27
CA GLU A 26 -19.35 -0.22 -4.65
C GLU A 26 -19.07 -1.04 -3.37
N GLY A 27 -19.65 -0.69 -2.22
CA GLY A 27 -19.39 -1.42 -0.98
C GLY A 27 -18.05 -1.05 -0.32
N PHE A 28 -17.53 0.15 -0.60
CA PHE A 28 -16.26 0.64 -0.06
C PHE A 28 -16.20 0.58 1.47
N LEU A 29 -17.26 1.04 2.14
CA LEU A 29 -17.33 1.05 3.60
C LEU A 29 -17.30 -0.35 4.19
N ASP A 30 -17.96 -1.32 3.54
CA ASP A 30 -17.95 -2.72 3.98
C ASP A 30 -16.56 -3.33 3.88
N ARG A 31 -15.88 -3.11 2.74
CA ARG A 31 -14.50 -3.56 2.56
C ARG A 31 -13.54 -2.92 3.56
N PHE A 32 -13.72 -1.63 3.83
CA PHE A 32 -12.93 -0.90 4.82
C PHE A 32 -13.19 -1.45 6.23
N GLN A 33 -14.46 -1.71 6.58
CA GLN A 33 -14.76 -2.31 7.89
C GLN A 33 -14.14 -3.69 8.05
N ILE A 34 -14.15 -4.52 7.00
CA ILE A 34 -13.45 -5.82 6.98
C ILE A 34 -11.95 -5.63 7.18
N PHE A 35 -11.32 -4.69 6.47
CA PHE A 35 -9.91 -4.34 6.68
C PHE A 35 -9.64 -3.97 8.15
N LEU A 36 -10.39 -3.02 8.72
CA LEU A 36 -10.20 -2.58 10.11
C LEU A 36 -10.31 -3.74 11.11
N ASN A 37 -11.39 -4.52 10.99
CA ASN A 37 -11.65 -5.63 11.91
C ASN A 37 -10.52 -6.67 11.88
N ASN A 38 -10.03 -7.01 10.68
CA ASN A 38 -8.90 -7.95 10.54
C ASN A 38 -7.60 -7.36 11.06
N GLN A 39 -7.29 -6.09 10.76
CA GLN A 39 -6.06 -5.47 11.23
C GLN A 39 -6.03 -5.40 12.75
N PHE A 40 -7.09 -4.92 13.40
CA PHE A 40 -7.11 -4.79 14.86
C PHE A 40 -7.09 -6.14 15.57
N TYR A 41 -7.81 -7.15 15.05
CA TYR A 41 -7.70 -8.52 15.54
C TYR A 41 -6.26 -9.04 15.47
N LEU A 42 -5.57 -8.84 14.34
CA LEU A 42 -4.20 -9.32 14.15
C LEU A 42 -3.19 -8.51 14.99
N TRP A 43 -3.42 -7.22 15.20
CA TRP A 43 -2.55 -6.40 16.06
C TRP A 43 -2.60 -6.87 17.51
N GLU A 44 -3.80 -7.19 18.01
CA GLU A 44 -3.97 -7.77 19.32
C GLU A 44 -3.35 -9.17 19.42
N LYS A 45 -3.64 -10.05 18.46
CA LYS A 45 -3.12 -11.43 18.40
C LYS A 45 -1.59 -11.49 18.45
N TYR A 46 -0.91 -10.53 17.81
CA TYR A 46 0.55 -10.53 17.69
C TYR A 46 1.25 -9.41 18.48
N ALA A 47 0.53 -8.72 19.37
CA ALA A 47 1.04 -7.59 20.14
C ALA A 47 1.79 -6.56 19.27
N LEU A 48 1.30 -6.32 18.05
CA LEU A 48 1.96 -5.45 17.09
C LEU A 48 1.66 -4.00 17.44
N ASN A 49 2.65 -3.30 18.02
CA ASN A 49 2.60 -1.85 18.21
C ASN A 49 2.54 -1.11 16.86
N ALA A 50 1.35 -0.69 16.44
CA ALA A 50 1.12 -0.06 15.15
C ALA A 50 0.32 1.25 15.26
N GLU A 51 0.40 2.06 14.22
CA GLU A 51 -0.58 3.12 13.99
C GLU A 51 -1.27 2.94 12.64
N LEU A 52 -2.55 3.27 12.56
CA LEU A 52 -3.28 3.43 11.30
C LEU A 52 -3.49 4.92 11.05
N ILE A 53 -3.04 5.39 9.89
CA ILE A 53 -3.29 6.74 9.40
C ILE A 53 -4.24 6.62 8.23
N ILE A 54 -5.45 7.13 8.41
CA ILE A 54 -6.45 7.22 7.36
C ILE A 54 -6.40 8.63 6.80
N VAL A 55 -6.01 8.77 5.54
CA VAL A 55 -6.09 10.06 4.86
C VAL A 55 -7.45 10.16 4.18
N GLU A 56 -8.35 10.94 4.78
CA GLU A 56 -9.67 11.21 4.24
C GLU A 56 -9.56 12.32 3.19
N TRP A 57 -9.41 11.92 1.92
CA TRP A 57 -9.08 12.84 0.83
C TRP A 57 -10.32 13.41 0.15
N ASN A 58 -10.43 14.74 0.12
CA ASN A 58 -11.52 15.46 -0.55
C ASN A 58 -12.91 14.86 -0.23
N PRO A 59 -13.28 14.74 1.06
CA PRO A 59 -14.54 14.11 1.47
C PRO A 59 -15.75 14.86 0.89
N PRO A 60 -16.77 14.16 0.35
CA PRO A 60 -17.98 14.81 -0.15
C PRO A 60 -18.73 15.56 0.96
N ALA A 61 -19.14 16.79 0.70
CA ALA A 61 -19.79 17.65 1.70
C ALA A 61 -21.16 17.11 2.18
N ASN A 62 -21.82 16.30 1.36
CA ASN A 62 -23.14 15.71 1.66
C ASN A 62 -23.05 14.31 2.28
N GLN A 63 -21.85 13.81 2.59
CA GLN A 63 -21.65 12.51 3.19
C GLN A 63 -21.04 12.65 4.59
N PRO A 64 -21.44 11.82 5.56
CA PRO A 64 -20.78 11.78 6.85
C PRO A 64 -19.33 11.33 6.68
N LYS A 65 -18.44 11.92 7.49
CA LYS A 65 -17.00 11.59 7.54
C LYS A 65 -16.77 10.14 7.90
N LEU A 66 -15.65 9.57 7.45
CA LEU A 66 -15.27 8.17 7.73
C LEU A 66 -15.31 7.82 9.22
N LYS A 67 -14.87 8.75 10.09
CA LYS A 67 -14.91 8.57 11.54
C LYS A 67 -16.31 8.24 12.10
N ASN A 68 -17.36 8.76 11.45
CA ASN A 68 -18.74 8.66 11.91
C ASN A 68 -19.48 7.44 11.34
N VAL A 69 -18.94 6.82 10.28
CA VAL A 69 -19.59 5.68 9.61
C VAL A 69 -18.87 4.36 9.81
N LEU A 70 -17.57 4.40 10.12
CA LEU A 70 -16.80 3.21 10.48
C LEU A 70 -17.03 2.87 11.96
N ALA A 71 -17.12 1.57 12.25
CA ALA A 71 -17.22 1.07 13.61
C ALA A 71 -15.82 0.89 14.21
N TRP A 72 -15.63 1.45 15.39
CA TRP A 72 -14.38 1.40 16.15
C TRP A 72 -14.51 0.48 17.37
N PRO A 73 -13.46 -0.27 17.75
CA PRO A 73 -13.49 -1.08 18.97
C PRO A 73 -13.56 -0.19 20.21
N ARG A 74 -13.85 -0.76 21.39
CA ARG A 74 -13.84 0.01 22.64
C ARG A 74 -12.43 0.41 23.08
N GLN A 75 -11.44 -0.40 22.72
CA GLN A 75 -10.03 -0.21 23.07
C GLN A 75 -9.16 -0.77 21.95
N LEU A 76 -7.95 -0.22 21.82
CA LEU A 76 -6.93 -0.68 20.88
C LEU A 76 -5.55 -0.71 21.59
N PRO A 77 -5.29 -1.69 22.47
CA PRO A 77 -4.13 -1.65 23.37
C PRO A 77 -2.77 -1.70 22.64
N TYR A 78 -2.74 -2.25 21.43
CA TYR A 78 -1.53 -2.36 20.61
C TYR A 78 -1.49 -1.39 19.44
N GLY A 79 -2.36 -0.38 19.39
CA GLY A 79 -2.22 0.62 18.35
C GLY A 79 -3.05 1.86 18.52
N SER A 80 -2.80 2.82 17.62
CA SER A 80 -3.52 4.09 17.56
C SER A 80 -4.13 4.29 16.19
N VAL A 81 -5.19 5.08 16.10
CA VAL A 81 -5.79 5.45 14.82
C VAL A 81 -5.90 6.96 14.73
N ARG A 82 -5.45 7.51 13.61
CA ARG A 82 -5.56 8.93 13.29
C ARG A 82 -6.17 9.11 11.91
N ILE A 83 -7.00 10.13 11.78
CA ILE A 83 -7.59 10.54 10.52
C ILE A 83 -7.04 11.91 10.16
N VAL A 84 -6.43 12.02 8.99
CA VAL A 84 -5.94 13.29 8.44
C VAL A 84 -6.86 13.67 7.29
N GLU A 85 -7.59 14.77 7.43
CA GLU A 85 -8.46 15.26 6.37
C GLU A 85 -7.65 16.11 5.38
N VAL A 86 -7.84 15.86 4.08
CA VAL A 86 -7.43 16.80 3.03
C VAL A 86 -8.69 17.51 2.53
N PRO A 87 -8.95 18.77 2.95
CA PRO A 87 -10.19 19.46 2.63
C PRO A 87 -10.34 19.75 1.13
N PRO A 88 -11.57 19.95 0.62
CA PRO A 88 -11.80 20.35 -0.77
C PRO A 88 -11.04 21.60 -1.21
N ALA A 89 -10.78 22.55 -0.30
CA ALA A 89 -9.99 23.74 -0.59
C ALA A 89 -8.54 23.40 -0.95
N VAL A 90 -7.90 22.50 -0.18
CA VAL A 90 -6.53 22.02 -0.45
C VAL A 90 -6.51 21.12 -1.68
N HIS A 91 -7.51 20.27 -1.85
CA HIS A 91 -7.62 19.44 -3.05
C HIS A 91 -7.59 20.26 -4.36
N ARG A 92 -8.25 21.43 -4.37
CA ARG A 92 -8.30 22.33 -5.54
C ARG A 92 -6.96 23.01 -5.84
N THR A 93 -6.03 23.08 -4.88
CA THR A 93 -4.69 23.64 -5.12
C THR A 93 -3.75 22.63 -5.77
N VAL A 94 -4.06 21.32 -5.66
CA VAL A 94 -3.32 20.27 -6.35
C VAL A 94 -3.57 20.38 -7.85
N PRO A 95 -2.52 20.30 -8.70
CA PRO A 95 -2.70 20.33 -10.15
C PRO A 95 -3.75 19.33 -10.64
N HIS A 96 -4.70 19.82 -11.46
CA HIS A 96 -5.84 19.06 -11.99
C HIS A 96 -6.89 18.59 -10.97
N GLY A 97 -6.98 19.23 -9.80
CA GLY A 97 -8.05 18.97 -8.82
C GLY A 97 -9.46 19.24 -9.34
N ASP A 98 -9.61 19.95 -10.46
CA ASP A 98 -10.87 20.14 -11.19
C ASP A 98 -11.30 18.92 -12.02
N ARG A 99 -10.36 18.03 -12.38
CA ARG A 99 -10.60 16.87 -13.28
C ARG A 99 -10.55 15.52 -12.57
N GLN A 100 -9.84 15.44 -11.45
CA GLN A 100 -9.68 14.21 -10.69
C GLN A 100 -10.05 14.45 -9.23
N TYR A 101 -11.11 13.80 -8.77
CA TYR A 101 -11.67 14.04 -7.43
C TYR A 101 -10.94 13.29 -6.30
N PHE A 102 -10.07 12.33 -6.62
CA PHE A 102 -9.39 11.48 -5.66
C PHE A 102 -7.94 11.19 -6.08
N PHE A 103 -6.97 11.61 -5.26
CA PHE A 103 -5.54 11.42 -5.51
C PHE A 103 -4.93 10.44 -4.48
N GLU A 104 -5.09 9.15 -4.73
CA GLU A 104 -4.64 8.07 -3.84
C GLU A 104 -3.18 8.22 -3.38
N TYR A 105 -2.24 8.41 -4.30
CA TYR A 105 -0.82 8.43 -3.97
C TYR A 105 -0.36 9.74 -3.31
N PHE A 106 -1.00 10.87 -3.63
CA PHE A 106 -0.79 12.12 -2.89
C PHE A 106 -1.29 11.95 -1.45
N GLY A 107 -2.45 11.31 -1.27
CA GLY A 107 -2.93 10.92 0.07
C GLY A 107 -1.94 9.99 0.79
N LYS A 108 -1.35 9.02 0.09
CA LYS A 108 -0.33 8.13 0.68
C LYS A 108 0.90 8.93 1.11
N ASN A 109 1.32 9.93 0.34
CA ASN A 109 2.41 10.83 0.72
C ASN A 109 2.06 11.69 1.95
N VAL A 110 0.84 12.23 2.01
CA VAL A 110 0.32 12.99 3.17
C VAL A 110 0.44 12.16 4.45
N GLY A 111 0.01 10.89 4.40
CA GLY A 111 0.08 9.97 5.53
C GLY A 111 1.49 9.50 5.84
N ALA A 112 2.28 9.13 4.83
CA ALA A 112 3.66 8.66 5.02
C ALA A 112 4.57 9.73 5.63
N ARG A 113 4.36 11.00 5.26
CA ARG A 113 5.04 12.14 5.88
C ARG A 113 4.71 12.27 7.36
N ARG A 114 3.43 12.13 7.71
CA ARG A 114 2.89 12.27 9.08
C ARG A 114 3.01 11.01 9.92
N ALA A 115 3.59 9.95 9.37
CA ALA A 115 3.84 8.71 10.08
C ALA A 115 4.87 8.91 11.21
N ARG A 116 4.59 8.29 12.35
CA ARG A 116 5.41 8.25 13.55
C ARG A 116 6.15 6.92 13.71
N GLY A 117 5.78 5.91 12.90
CA GLY A 117 6.32 4.57 12.98
C GLY A 117 7.73 4.45 12.43
N GLU A 118 8.48 3.49 12.96
CA GLU A 118 9.82 3.15 12.47
C GLU A 118 9.79 2.71 11.00
N TYR A 119 8.78 1.91 10.65
CA TYR A 119 8.48 1.49 9.29
C TYR A 119 7.13 2.03 8.85
N VAL A 120 7.01 2.36 7.57
CA VAL A 120 5.77 2.86 6.98
C VAL A 120 5.37 1.97 5.81
N LEU A 121 4.12 1.49 5.88
CA LEU A 121 3.45 0.70 4.88
C LEU A 121 2.34 1.55 4.24
N CYS A 122 2.51 1.93 2.98
CA CYS A 122 1.41 2.46 2.18
C CYS A 122 0.64 1.30 1.55
N THR A 123 -0.68 1.27 1.78
CA THR A 123 -1.55 0.15 1.42
C THR A 123 -2.98 0.64 1.13
N ASN A 124 -3.90 -0.29 0.87
CA ASN A 124 -5.29 -0.02 0.52
C ASN A 124 -6.27 -0.59 1.57
N PRO A 125 -7.41 0.08 1.81
CA PRO A 125 -8.38 -0.32 2.83
C PRO A 125 -9.33 -1.46 2.37
N ASP A 126 -9.02 -2.14 1.26
CA ASP A 126 -9.77 -3.28 0.73
C ASP A 126 -8.96 -4.60 0.82
N LEU A 127 -7.90 -4.60 1.61
CA LEU A 127 -7.00 -5.75 1.78
C LEU A 127 -7.25 -6.47 3.11
N VAL A 128 -6.96 -7.77 3.14
CA VAL A 128 -6.91 -8.57 4.37
C VAL A 128 -5.54 -9.23 4.44
N TYR A 129 -4.82 -9.07 5.54
CA TYR A 129 -3.45 -9.59 5.67
C TYR A 129 -3.48 -10.98 6.29
N SER A 130 -2.65 -11.89 5.78
CA SER A 130 -2.48 -13.20 6.43
C SER A 130 -1.95 -13.07 7.87
N SER A 131 -2.31 -14.05 8.70
CA SER A 131 -1.89 -14.10 10.11
C SER A 131 -0.36 -14.13 10.22
N GLU A 132 0.29 -14.89 9.35
CA GLU A 132 1.75 -15.05 9.27
C GLU A 132 2.46 -13.73 8.91
N LEU A 133 1.87 -12.93 8.02
CA LEU A 133 2.42 -11.62 7.66
C LEU A 133 2.44 -10.68 8.87
N VAL A 134 1.32 -10.59 9.60
CA VAL A 134 1.24 -9.71 10.78
C VAL A 134 2.06 -10.26 11.94
N GLY A 135 2.11 -11.59 12.11
CA GLY A 135 3.02 -12.24 13.05
C GLY A 135 4.49 -11.95 12.74
N TYR A 136 4.87 -11.87 11.47
CA TYR A 136 6.20 -11.41 11.08
C TYR A 136 6.46 -9.96 11.51
N PHE A 137 5.49 -9.05 11.35
CA PHE A 137 5.63 -7.67 11.86
C PHE A 137 5.77 -7.65 13.38
N GLY A 138 4.95 -8.40 14.11
CA GLY A 138 5.01 -8.51 15.57
C GLY A 138 6.37 -9.02 16.08
N SER A 139 7.07 -9.84 15.29
CA SER A 139 8.42 -10.30 15.60
C SER A 139 9.53 -9.24 15.40
N ARG A 140 9.19 -8.05 14.88
CA ARG A 140 10.09 -6.90 14.66
C ARG A 140 11.39 -7.22 13.90
N ARG A 141 11.27 -8.02 12.83
CA ARG A 141 12.39 -8.49 11.98
C ARG A 141 12.55 -7.72 10.66
N LEU A 142 11.92 -6.55 10.52
CA LEU A 142 12.14 -5.73 9.33
C LEU A 142 13.58 -5.19 9.33
N ASP A 143 14.09 -4.94 8.14
CA ASP A 143 15.44 -4.49 7.88
C ASP A 143 15.37 -3.09 7.26
N GLU A 144 16.11 -2.18 7.88
CA GLU A 144 16.18 -0.78 7.51
C GLU A 144 16.69 -0.57 6.07
N HIS A 145 17.50 -1.48 5.53
CA HIS A 145 18.04 -1.39 4.16
C HIS A 145 17.22 -2.15 3.11
N SER A 146 15.94 -2.39 3.40
CA SER A 146 15.05 -3.14 2.53
C SER A 146 13.77 -2.39 2.16
N VAL A 147 13.30 -2.65 0.94
CA VAL A 147 11.94 -2.35 0.49
C VAL A 147 11.17 -3.66 0.37
N TYR A 148 9.96 -3.69 0.93
CA TYR A 148 9.16 -4.88 1.08
C TYR A 148 7.94 -4.86 0.17
N ARG A 149 7.72 -5.99 -0.48
CA ARG A 149 6.59 -6.28 -1.37
C ARG A 149 5.95 -7.59 -0.95
N VAL A 150 4.76 -7.86 -1.46
CA VAL A 150 4.01 -9.08 -1.16
C VAL A 150 3.16 -9.49 -2.36
N ASP A 151 2.85 -10.79 -2.46
CA ASP A 151 1.96 -11.30 -3.49
C ASP A 151 0.50 -11.09 -3.10
N ARG A 152 -0.27 -10.50 -4.02
CA ARG A 152 -1.69 -10.18 -3.81
C ARG A 152 -2.57 -11.29 -4.34
N HIS A 153 -3.47 -11.78 -3.50
CA HIS A 153 -4.38 -12.89 -3.78
C HIS A 153 -5.79 -12.35 -3.93
N ASP A 154 -6.33 -12.34 -5.14
CA ASP A 154 -7.63 -11.72 -5.42
C ASP A 154 -8.75 -12.71 -5.12
N LEU A 155 -9.66 -12.27 -4.26
CA LEU A 155 -10.92 -12.96 -3.97
C LEU A 155 -11.96 -12.57 -5.01
N PRO A 156 -13.03 -13.38 -5.21
CA PRO A 156 -14.19 -12.93 -5.97
C PRO A 156 -14.81 -11.66 -5.35
N LYS A 157 -15.50 -10.86 -6.17
CA LYS A 157 -16.28 -9.70 -5.70
C LYS A 157 -17.26 -10.14 -4.61
N ASP A 158 -17.32 -9.35 -3.53
CA ASP A 158 -18.20 -9.55 -2.37
C ASP A 158 -18.08 -10.93 -1.70
N ALA A 159 -16.93 -11.59 -1.82
CA ALA A 159 -16.77 -12.97 -1.36
C ALA A 159 -16.70 -13.13 0.16
N ILE A 160 -16.11 -12.17 0.89
CA ILE A 160 -15.88 -12.30 2.34
C ILE A 160 -17.18 -12.06 3.11
N PRO A 161 -17.74 -13.06 3.81
CA PRO A 161 -18.98 -12.86 4.56
C PRO A 161 -18.74 -12.05 5.84
N ARG A 162 -19.41 -10.89 5.96
CA ARG A 162 -19.27 -9.97 7.10
C ARG A 162 -19.61 -10.57 8.47
N ALA A 163 -20.48 -11.57 8.50
CA ALA A 163 -20.94 -12.20 9.73
C ALA A 163 -19.87 -13.10 10.37
N LEU A 164 -18.84 -13.49 9.61
CA LEU A 164 -17.73 -14.29 10.14
C LEU A 164 -16.83 -13.43 11.02
N SER A 165 -16.26 -14.05 12.05
CA SER A 165 -15.18 -13.44 12.84
C SER A 165 -13.93 -13.18 11.97
N PRO A 166 -13.04 -12.26 12.35
CA PRO A 166 -11.79 -12.03 11.61
C PRO A 166 -10.97 -13.30 11.39
N GLU A 167 -10.92 -14.22 12.37
CA GLU A 167 -10.22 -15.50 12.23
C GLU A 167 -10.84 -16.39 11.13
N GLU A 168 -12.16 -16.50 11.12
CA GLU A 168 -12.89 -17.25 10.10
C GLU A 168 -12.79 -16.58 8.72
N GLN A 169 -12.79 -15.24 8.66
CA GLN A 169 -12.56 -14.50 7.41
C GLN A 169 -11.17 -14.79 6.84
N LEU A 170 -10.13 -14.85 7.67
CA LEU A 170 -8.78 -15.20 7.23
C LEU A 170 -8.69 -16.62 6.66
N ALA A 171 -9.32 -17.59 7.34
CA ALA A 171 -9.41 -18.96 6.84
C ALA A 171 -10.17 -19.02 5.51
N PHE A 172 -11.31 -18.32 5.42
CA PHE A 172 -12.08 -18.20 4.18
C PHE A 172 -11.23 -17.62 3.05
N CYS A 173 -10.47 -16.55 3.31
CA CYS A 173 -9.62 -15.93 2.30
C CYS A 173 -8.57 -16.89 1.75
N ALA A 174 -7.93 -17.68 2.62
CA ALA A 174 -6.91 -18.66 2.25
C ALA A 174 -7.46 -19.75 1.31
N ASP A 175 -8.73 -20.14 1.48
CA ASP A 175 -9.34 -21.23 0.71
C ASP A 175 -10.05 -20.77 -0.58
N ASN A 176 -10.31 -19.47 -0.75
CA ASN A 176 -11.25 -18.97 -1.77
C ASN A 176 -10.67 -17.97 -2.78
N PHE A 177 -9.38 -17.65 -2.75
CA PHE A 177 -8.78 -16.76 -3.75
C PHE A 177 -8.71 -17.39 -5.15
N ARG A 178 -8.82 -16.56 -6.20
CA ARG A 178 -8.85 -16.98 -7.61
C ARG A 178 -7.56 -16.67 -8.36
N TYR A 179 -7.00 -15.50 -8.12
CA TYR A 179 -5.81 -15.00 -8.82
C TYR A 179 -4.71 -14.64 -7.85
N VAL A 180 -3.46 -14.78 -8.30
CA VAL A 180 -2.27 -14.31 -7.58
C VAL A 180 -1.52 -13.36 -8.48
N HIS A 181 -1.38 -12.12 -8.02
CA HIS A 181 -0.49 -11.12 -8.60
C HIS A 181 0.84 -11.20 -7.89
N ASN A 182 1.88 -11.62 -8.63
CA ASN A 182 3.24 -11.72 -8.12
C ASN A 182 4.24 -11.00 -9.05
N ASN A 183 5.54 -11.15 -8.75
CA ASN A 183 6.63 -10.55 -9.56
C ASN A 183 6.62 -10.98 -11.04
N TYR A 184 5.93 -12.06 -11.39
CA TYR A 184 5.86 -12.59 -12.76
C TYR A 184 4.58 -12.18 -13.50
N GLY A 185 3.62 -11.54 -12.83
CA GLY A 185 2.32 -11.15 -13.39
C GLY A 185 1.15 -11.74 -12.62
N ALA A 186 -0.04 -11.64 -13.21
CA ALA A 186 -1.26 -12.27 -12.69
C ALA A 186 -1.32 -13.75 -13.07
N MET A 187 -1.69 -14.62 -12.13
CA MET A 187 -1.80 -16.07 -12.31
C MET A 187 -3.13 -16.57 -11.78
N PHE A 188 -3.81 -17.45 -12.51
CA PHE A 188 -5.03 -18.12 -12.03
C PHE A 188 -4.68 -19.39 -11.26
N VAL A 189 -5.34 -19.65 -10.13
CA VAL A 189 -4.94 -20.73 -9.20
C VAL A 189 -5.93 -21.90 -9.14
N ARG A 190 -7.19 -21.77 -9.56
CA ARG A 190 -8.16 -22.89 -9.54
C ARG A 190 -8.23 -23.66 -10.86
N GLY A 191 -8.03 -24.99 -10.81
CA GLY A 191 -8.24 -25.91 -11.95
C GLY A 191 -6.96 -26.29 -12.71
N GLU A 192 -6.43 -27.47 -12.38
CA GLU A 192 -5.53 -28.34 -13.16
C GLU A 192 -4.81 -27.74 -14.39
N TYR A 193 -3.83 -26.87 -14.19
CA TYR A 193 -2.75 -26.64 -15.17
C TYR A 193 -1.42 -26.31 -14.48
N TRP A 194 -1.15 -26.99 -13.36
CA TRP A 194 0.13 -26.86 -12.66
C TRP A 194 1.28 -27.56 -13.43
N PHE A 195 0.96 -28.38 -14.44
CA PHE A 195 1.92 -28.96 -15.39
C PHE A 195 1.51 -28.62 -16.83
N GLY A 196 2.20 -27.68 -17.49
CA GLY A 196 1.93 -27.29 -18.88
C GLY A 196 2.60 -25.99 -19.35
N ALA A 197 2.42 -25.66 -20.64
CA ALA A 197 3.04 -24.54 -21.40
C ALA A 197 3.03 -23.15 -20.72
N ARG A 198 2.16 -22.91 -19.72
CA ARG A 198 2.17 -21.70 -18.90
C ARG A 198 3.39 -21.59 -17.98
N ASN A 199 3.92 -22.68 -17.42
CA ASN A 199 5.18 -22.65 -16.66
C ASN A 199 6.38 -22.37 -17.56
N ALA A 200 6.37 -22.89 -18.79
CA ALA A 200 7.36 -22.53 -19.81
C ALA A 200 7.27 -21.03 -20.16
N ARG A 201 6.06 -20.48 -20.34
CA ARG A 201 5.85 -19.04 -20.56
C ARG A 201 6.29 -18.18 -19.36
N ARG A 202 6.09 -18.64 -18.12
CA ARG A 202 6.58 -17.98 -16.90
C ARG A 202 8.10 -17.99 -16.84
N MET A 203 8.72 -19.14 -17.08
CA MET A 203 10.18 -19.27 -17.13
C MET A 203 10.76 -18.39 -18.24
N LEU A 204 10.14 -18.38 -19.43
CA LEU A 204 10.53 -17.50 -20.53
C LEU A 204 10.37 -16.02 -20.16
N THR A 205 9.27 -15.65 -19.50
CA THR A 205 9.04 -14.28 -19.04
C THR A 205 10.06 -13.87 -17.97
N TYR A 206 10.37 -14.77 -17.03
CA TYR A 206 11.41 -14.57 -16.03
C TYR A 206 12.78 -14.40 -16.67
N LEU A 207 13.19 -15.30 -17.57
CA LEU A 207 14.46 -15.23 -18.27
C LEU A 207 14.55 -13.95 -19.11
N ARG A 208 13.48 -13.59 -19.81
CA ARG A 208 13.39 -12.33 -20.57
C ARG A 208 13.52 -11.12 -19.65
N ASN A 209 12.86 -11.12 -18.50
CA ASN A 209 12.99 -10.02 -17.52
C ASN A 209 14.40 -9.99 -16.92
N ARG A 210 14.98 -11.13 -16.57
CA ARG A 210 16.34 -11.22 -16.04
C ARG A 210 17.37 -10.71 -17.04
N ALA A 211 17.23 -11.04 -18.33
CA ALA A 211 18.04 -10.47 -19.41
C ALA A 211 17.79 -8.95 -19.58
N ARG A 212 16.52 -8.52 -19.53
CA ARG A 212 16.11 -7.11 -19.67
C ARG A 212 16.66 -6.19 -18.57
N PHE A 213 16.84 -6.70 -17.35
CA PHE A 213 17.27 -5.92 -16.19
C PHE A 213 18.71 -6.20 -15.76
N PHE A 214 19.41 -7.15 -16.40
CA PHE A 214 20.80 -7.47 -16.10
C PHE A 214 21.69 -6.21 -16.08
N PRO A 215 22.58 -6.03 -15.07
CA PRO A 215 22.94 -6.98 -14.00
C PRO A 215 22.04 -6.95 -12.74
N HIS A 216 20.96 -6.17 -12.75
CA HIS A 216 20.06 -6.03 -11.59
C HIS A 216 18.95 -7.11 -11.60
N PRO A 217 18.47 -7.57 -10.43
CA PRO A 217 17.28 -8.40 -10.36
C PRO A 217 16.06 -7.63 -10.91
N PRO A 218 15.14 -8.30 -11.62
CA PRO A 218 13.94 -7.64 -12.12
C PRO A 218 13.10 -7.11 -10.94
N PRO A 219 12.75 -5.81 -10.93
CA PRO A 219 11.95 -5.24 -9.85
C PRO A 219 10.54 -5.81 -9.85
N TYR A 220 10.06 -6.17 -8.66
CA TYR A 220 8.66 -6.47 -8.42
C TYR A 220 7.84 -5.18 -8.34
N MET A 221 7.15 -4.88 -9.44
CA MET A 221 6.33 -3.68 -9.62
C MET A 221 4.81 -3.96 -9.64
N ASN A 222 4.37 -5.21 -9.87
CA ASN A 222 2.92 -5.45 -9.93
C ASN A 222 2.28 -5.17 -8.56
N ALA A 223 1.05 -4.66 -8.60
CA ALA A 223 0.31 -4.24 -7.41
C ALA A 223 1.09 -3.21 -6.56
N ALA A 224 1.93 -2.35 -7.18
CA ALA A 224 2.76 -1.35 -6.49
C ALA A 224 2.00 -0.52 -5.45
N GLY A 225 0.75 -0.17 -5.74
CA GLY A 225 -0.14 0.58 -4.84
C GLY A 225 -0.67 -0.20 -3.64
N ASP A 226 -0.78 -1.53 -3.70
CA ASP A 226 -1.47 -2.31 -2.67
C ASP A 226 -0.60 -2.54 -1.42
N PHE A 227 0.73 -2.65 -1.58
CA PHE A 227 1.63 -2.92 -0.46
C PHE A 227 3.05 -2.42 -0.73
N PHE A 228 3.43 -1.27 -0.20
CA PHE A 228 4.80 -0.75 -0.28
C PHE A 228 5.30 -0.39 1.11
N LEU A 229 6.26 -1.17 1.62
CA LEU A 229 6.80 -1.03 2.97
C LEU A 229 8.29 -0.76 2.95
N MET A 230 8.74 0.25 3.68
CA MET A 230 10.16 0.50 3.96
C MET A 230 10.31 1.33 5.23
N HIS A 231 11.54 1.46 5.72
CA HIS A 231 11.84 2.30 6.88
C HIS A 231 11.47 3.77 6.62
N LYS A 232 10.95 4.46 7.64
CA LYS A 232 10.51 5.87 7.59
C LYS A 232 11.55 6.80 6.96
N LYS A 233 12.83 6.63 7.32
CA LYS A 233 13.95 7.40 6.75
C LYS A 233 14.00 7.41 5.21
N TRP A 234 13.61 6.30 4.58
CA TRP A 234 13.64 6.19 3.12
C TRP A 234 12.45 6.88 2.49
N TRP A 235 11.28 6.84 3.12
CA TRP A 235 10.15 7.68 2.73
C TRP A 235 10.51 9.16 2.76
N ASP A 236 11.20 9.60 3.82
CA ASP A 236 11.66 10.98 3.97
C ASP A 236 12.75 11.35 2.95
N PHE A 237 13.69 10.44 2.68
CA PHE A 237 14.74 10.63 1.68
C PHE A 237 14.19 10.74 0.25
N PHE A 238 13.18 9.93 -0.09
CA PHE A 238 12.58 9.94 -1.42
C PHE A 238 11.55 11.05 -1.62
N GLY A 239 11.00 11.60 -0.53
CA GLY A 239 9.87 12.52 -0.57
C GLY A 239 8.60 11.82 -1.07
N GLY A 240 8.37 10.59 -0.63
CA GLY A 240 7.19 9.81 -1.00
C GLY A 240 7.21 9.22 -2.42
N TYR A 241 6.03 8.90 -2.92
CA TYR A 241 5.78 8.62 -4.34
C TYR A 241 6.07 9.90 -5.17
N PRO A 242 6.70 9.80 -6.35
CA PRO A 242 6.89 10.95 -7.22
C PRO A 242 5.59 11.69 -7.55
N GLU A 243 5.53 12.96 -7.17
CA GLU A 243 4.42 13.89 -7.44
C GLU A 243 4.73 14.76 -8.68
N VAL A 244 4.84 14.14 -9.86
CA VAL A 244 5.25 14.86 -11.08
C VAL A 244 4.10 14.94 -12.06
N ASN A 245 3.72 16.17 -12.42
CA ASN A 245 2.67 16.45 -13.40
C ASN A 245 1.50 15.47 -13.19
N HIS A 246 0.82 15.53 -12.04
CA HIS A 246 -0.41 14.76 -11.69
C HIS A 246 -0.37 13.22 -11.74
N TYR A 247 0.67 12.61 -12.27
CA TYR A 247 0.85 11.16 -12.26
C TYR A 247 1.63 10.78 -11.02
N ALA A 248 1.02 9.91 -10.22
CA ALA A 248 1.80 9.11 -9.32
C ALA A 248 2.49 8.01 -10.11
N TYR A 249 3.79 7.85 -9.88
CA TYR A 249 4.58 6.79 -10.49
C TYR A 249 4.93 5.74 -9.43
N PRO A 250 3.99 4.86 -9.06
CA PRO A 250 4.25 3.85 -8.05
C PRO A 250 5.39 2.91 -8.48
N ASP A 251 5.54 2.66 -9.79
CA ASP A 251 6.66 1.93 -10.35
C ASP A 251 7.99 2.66 -10.14
N ALA A 252 8.02 4.00 -10.30
CA ALA A 252 9.23 4.79 -10.17
C ALA A 252 9.81 4.71 -8.76
N LEU A 253 8.97 4.70 -7.71
CA LEU A 253 9.43 4.56 -6.33
C LEU A 253 10.18 3.23 -6.11
N CYS A 254 9.75 2.16 -6.77
CA CYS A 254 10.48 0.88 -6.75
C CYS A 254 11.88 1.03 -7.36
N PHE A 255 12.00 1.71 -8.50
CA PHE A 255 13.30 1.95 -9.13
C PHE A 255 14.19 2.90 -8.32
N MET A 256 13.60 3.92 -7.69
CA MET A 256 14.31 4.83 -6.80
C MET A 256 14.93 4.07 -5.62
N ALA A 257 14.17 3.18 -4.99
CA ALA A 257 14.67 2.35 -3.90
C ALA A 257 15.85 1.47 -4.34
N LEU A 258 15.73 0.78 -5.48
CA LEU A 258 16.80 -0.06 -6.00
C LEU A 258 18.03 0.75 -6.44
N ALA A 259 17.84 1.91 -7.08
CA ALA A 259 18.92 2.79 -7.49
C ALA A 259 19.66 3.40 -6.28
N ALA A 260 18.98 3.59 -5.16
CA ALA A 260 19.57 3.98 -3.87
C ALA A 260 20.27 2.83 -3.13
N GLY A 261 20.24 1.60 -3.69
CA GLY A 261 20.92 0.44 -3.13
C GLY A 261 20.12 -0.35 -2.09
N LEU A 262 18.81 -0.12 -1.96
CA LEU A 262 17.96 -0.94 -1.10
C LEU A 262 17.75 -2.34 -1.69
N THR A 263 17.60 -3.33 -0.81
CA THR A 263 17.25 -4.69 -1.21
C THR A 263 15.73 -4.83 -1.30
N GLN A 264 15.20 -5.28 -2.44
CA GLN A 264 13.80 -5.65 -2.52
C GLN A 264 13.56 -7.05 -1.94
N LYS A 265 12.74 -7.14 -0.89
CA LYS A 265 12.33 -8.39 -0.25
C LYS A 265 10.85 -8.65 -0.53
N ILE A 266 10.52 -9.90 -0.85
CA ILE A 266 9.15 -10.34 -1.09
C ILE A 266 8.74 -11.24 0.05
N PHE A 267 7.68 -10.89 0.78
CA PHE A 267 7.17 -11.76 1.82
C PHE A 267 6.56 -13.04 1.22
N PRO A 268 6.80 -14.22 1.84
CA PRO A 268 6.21 -15.47 1.40
C PRO A 268 4.77 -15.66 1.92
N TYR A 269 4.15 -14.61 2.46
CA TYR A 269 2.84 -14.63 3.10
C TYR A 269 1.86 -13.79 2.27
N PRO A 270 0.62 -14.21 2.05
CA PRO A 270 -0.29 -13.49 1.15
C PRO A 270 -0.90 -12.25 1.80
N ILE A 271 -1.30 -11.30 0.95
CA ILE A 271 -2.43 -10.40 1.23
C ILE A 271 -3.59 -10.79 0.34
N TYR A 272 -4.81 -10.65 0.84
CA TYR A 272 -6.02 -10.95 0.10
C TYR A 272 -6.72 -9.65 -0.30
N HIS A 273 -7.06 -9.50 -1.58
CA HIS A 273 -7.72 -8.32 -2.10
C HIS A 273 -9.19 -8.62 -2.34
N GLN A 274 -10.03 -7.77 -1.76
CA GLN A 274 -11.47 -7.78 -1.97
C GLN A 274 -11.76 -7.18 -3.34
N ASP A 275 -11.87 -8.02 -4.36
CA ASP A 275 -12.02 -7.58 -5.75
C ASP A 275 -13.26 -6.73 -5.93
N HIS A 276 -13.12 -5.69 -6.75
CA HIS A 276 -14.18 -4.73 -7.01
C HIS A 276 -13.96 -4.10 -8.39
N GLU A 277 -15.04 -3.60 -8.97
CA GLU A 277 -14.91 -2.87 -10.22
C GLU A 277 -14.09 -1.60 -9.98
N ARG A 278 -12.96 -1.54 -10.68
CA ARG A 278 -12.17 -0.32 -10.78
C ARG A 278 -12.85 0.46 -11.88
N GLY A 279 -13.53 1.56 -11.55
CA GLY A 279 -14.04 2.50 -12.56
C GLY A 279 -12.96 2.68 -13.63
N GLY A 280 -13.26 2.28 -14.86
CA GLY A 280 -12.26 1.85 -15.85
C GLY A 280 -11.41 2.99 -16.41
N VAL A 281 -11.09 2.93 -17.71
CA VAL A 281 -10.51 4.05 -18.46
C VAL A 281 -11.38 5.33 -18.31
N GLU A 282 -12.67 5.15 -18.03
CA GLU A 282 -13.65 6.19 -17.72
C GLU A 282 -13.39 6.94 -16.40
N SER A 283 -12.58 6.40 -15.47
CA SER A 283 -12.20 7.14 -14.25
C SER A 283 -11.25 8.31 -14.51
N GLY A 284 -10.72 8.43 -15.74
CA GLY A 284 -9.71 9.43 -16.07
C GLY A 284 -8.40 9.28 -15.29
N ARG A 285 -8.23 8.17 -14.53
CA ARG A 285 -7.08 7.98 -13.65
C ARG A 285 -5.79 7.94 -14.47
N PRO A 286 -4.87 8.89 -14.24
CA PRO A 286 -3.59 8.93 -14.93
C PRO A 286 -2.79 7.65 -14.58
N ARG A 287 -2.44 6.82 -15.57
CA ARG A 287 -1.60 5.62 -15.37
C ARG A 287 -0.16 5.89 -15.76
N SER A 288 0.79 5.38 -14.96
CA SER A 288 2.20 5.33 -15.36
C SER A 288 2.34 4.43 -16.59
N ASP A 289 2.90 4.97 -17.67
CA ASP A 289 3.28 4.16 -18.82
C ASP A 289 4.67 3.59 -18.58
N PHE A 290 4.72 2.33 -18.17
CA PHE A 290 5.97 1.65 -17.88
C PHE A 290 6.90 1.59 -19.10
N GLU A 291 6.38 1.26 -20.29
CA GLU A 291 7.23 1.10 -21.48
C GLU A 291 7.80 2.45 -21.94
N ARG A 292 7.02 3.53 -21.83
CA ARG A 292 7.51 4.90 -22.07
C ARG A 292 8.59 5.32 -21.07
N ASN A 293 8.43 5.00 -19.78
CA ASN A 293 9.36 5.42 -18.72
C ASN A 293 10.55 4.46 -18.50
N LYS A 294 10.50 3.26 -19.07
CA LYS A 294 11.54 2.24 -18.92
C LYS A 294 12.97 2.74 -19.22
N PRO A 295 13.26 3.48 -20.31
CA PRO A 295 14.62 3.95 -20.57
C PRO A 295 15.16 4.82 -19.41
N PHE A 296 14.30 5.65 -18.83
CA PHE A 296 14.63 6.49 -17.69
C PHE A 296 14.92 5.65 -16.43
N TYR A 297 14.07 4.66 -16.14
CA TYR A 297 14.26 3.75 -15.01
C TYR A 297 15.57 2.94 -15.12
N LEU A 298 15.89 2.42 -16.31
CA LEU A 298 17.14 1.70 -16.54
C LEU A 298 18.36 2.61 -16.40
N LYS A 299 18.27 3.87 -16.83
CA LYS A 299 19.33 4.87 -16.63
C LYS A 299 19.56 5.12 -15.13
N MET A 300 18.50 5.23 -14.35
CA MET A 300 18.54 5.42 -12.89
C MET A 300 19.30 4.28 -12.19
N LEU A 301 18.96 3.03 -12.53
CA LEU A 301 19.62 1.84 -11.97
C LEU A 301 21.10 1.77 -12.34
N ARG A 302 21.45 1.98 -13.62
CA ARG A 302 22.84 1.94 -14.09
C ARG A 302 23.71 3.01 -13.41
N ALA A 303 23.16 4.20 -13.22
CA ALA A 303 23.85 5.30 -12.57
C ALA A 303 23.93 5.14 -11.04
N LYS A 304 23.19 4.19 -10.45
CA LYS A 304 23.02 4.05 -8.99
C LYS A 304 22.66 5.37 -8.32
N LYS A 305 21.81 6.15 -9.00
CA LYS A 305 21.41 7.49 -8.57
C LYS A 305 19.89 7.57 -8.63
N PRO A 306 19.20 7.56 -7.46
CA PRO A 306 17.74 7.66 -7.44
C PRO A 306 17.30 9.00 -8.03
N TRP A 307 16.13 8.99 -8.67
CA TRP A 307 15.44 10.21 -9.05
C TRP A 307 14.70 10.78 -7.85
N LEU A 308 14.94 12.04 -7.49
CA LEU A 308 14.31 12.71 -6.36
C LEU A 308 13.54 13.94 -6.88
N PRO A 309 12.31 13.76 -7.40
CA PRO A 309 11.53 14.86 -7.94
C PRO A 309 10.83 15.71 -6.87
N SER A 310 10.60 15.12 -5.70
CA SER A 310 9.85 15.75 -4.61
C SER A 310 10.69 16.81 -3.90
N GLY A 311 10.11 17.99 -3.67
CA GLY A 311 10.70 19.06 -2.87
C GLY A 311 10.43 18.90 -1.37
N GLU A 312 10.81 19.90 -0.56
CA GLU A 312 10.54 19.92 0.88
C GLU A 312 9.04 19.91 1.24
N ASP A 313 8.21 20.32 0.28
CA ASP A 313 6.76 20.45 0.37
C ASP A 313 5.97 19.16 0.12
N TRP A 314 6.64 18.04 -0.19
CA TRP A 314 6.02 16.74 -0.47
C TRP A 314 5.02 16.32 0.63
N GLY A 315 3.94 15.63 0.25
CA GLY A 315 2.92 15.20 1.21
C GLY A 315 2.19 16.36 1.89
N LEU A 316 2.03 17.49 1.18
CA LEU A 316 1.38 18.71 1.67
C LEU A 316 1.98 19.20 2.99
N ALA A 317 3.30 19.37 3.01
CA ALA A 317 4.06 19.74 4.19
C ALA A 317 3.66 21.09 4.80
N LYS A 318 3.31 22.04 3.94
CA LYS A 318 3.00 23.42 4.29
C LYS A 318 1.55 23.61 4.73
N GLU A 319 0.72 22.61 4.48
CA GLU A 319 -0.71 22.65 4.79
C GLU A 319 -0.97 22.20 6.24
N ALA A 320 -1.67 23.04 7.00
CA ALA A 320 -2.20 22.69 8.31
C ALA A 320 -3.48 21.87 8.14
N LEU A 321 -3.32 20.56 7.93
CA LEU A 321 -4.44 19.64 7.73
C LEU A 321 -5.13 19.30 9.04
N PRO A 322 -6.48 19.26 9.10
CA PRO A 322 -7.20 18.76 10.26
C PRO A 322 -6.81 17.31 10.56
N GLU A 323 -6.45 17.05 11.82
CA GLU A 323 -6.08 15.73 12.31
C GLU A 323 -6.97 15.37 13.50
N GLU A 324 -7.59 14.19 13.45
CA GLU A 324 -8.43 13.65 14.51
C GLU A 324 -7.83 12.35 15.03
N VAL A 325 -7.74 12.23 16.36
CA VAL A 325 -7.27 11.02 17.04
C VAL A 325 -8.48 10.21 17.48
N ILE A 326 -8.54 8.93 17.11
CA ILE A 326 -9.60 8.01 17.53
C ILE A 326 -9.16 7.21 18.76
N PHE A 327 -7.88 6.80 18.82
CA PHE A 327 -7.25 6.09 19.94
C PHE A 327 -5.87 6.67 20.25
#